data_AF-A0A948W946-F1
#
_entry.id   AF-A0A948W946-F1
#
_cell.length_a   1.000
_cell.length_b   1.000
_cell.length_c   1.000
_cell.angle_alpha   90.00
_cell.angle_beta   90.00
_cell.angle_gamma   90.00
#
_symmetry.space_group_name_H-M   'P 1'
#
loop_
_entity.id
_entity.type
_entity.pdbx_description
1 polymer ?
#
loop_
_entity_poly.entity_id
_entity_poly.type
_entity_poly.pdbx_seq_one_letter_code
_entity_poly.pdbx_strand_id
1 'polypeptide(L)'
;MFFNSCLYPFSIALLAILWLLITNHSVLCTCKKMQEQASPNAVQHHIVALTSFAAFIPALYIYASFLSAKGAGDSGVIWLVASFIDSYALCKCKQPKRWGLMIALLVTISLWIGGAYGIWKGYLIHA
;
A
#
# COMPACT_ATOMS: atom_id res chain seq x y z
N MET A 1 -18.30 -7.77 -19.38
CA MET A 1 -18.29 -7.53 -17.91
C MET A 1 -16.89 -7.52 -17.28
N PHE A 2 -15.88 -8.24 -17.80
CA PHE A 2 -14.53 -8.31 -17.21
C PHE A 2 -13.75 -6.97 -17.12
N PHE A 3 -13.88 -6.08 -18.11
CA PHE A 3 -13.13 -4.80 -18.11
C PHE A 3 -13.46 -3.89 -16.93
N ASN A 4 -14.73 -3.83 -16.51
CA ASN A 4 -15.14 -2.98 -15.39
C ASN A 4 -14.65 -3.51 -14.03
N SER A 5 -14.52 -4.84 -13.90
CA SER A 5 -14.06 -5.47 -12.65
C SER A 5 -12.58 -5.22 -12.38
N CYS A 6 -11.72 -5.20 -13.41
CA CYS A 6 -10.30 -4.94 -13.21
C CYS A 6 -9.95 -3.45 -13.13
N LEU A 7 -10.83 -2.57 -13.63
CA LEU A 7 -10.60 -1.12 -13.70
C LEU A 7 -10.39 -0.50 -12.32
N TYR A 8 -11.19 -0.90 -11.32
CA TYR A 8 -11.10 -0.34 -9.98
C TYR A 8 -9.78 -0.67 -9.25
N PRO A 9 -9.36 -1.94 -9.10
CA PRO A 9 -8.05 -2.25 -8.52
C PRO A 9 -6.87 -1.71 -9.36
N PHE A 10 -7.05 -1.58 -10.69
CA PHE A 10 -6.06 -0.93 -11.56
C PHE A 10 -5.91 0.57 -11.27
N SER A 11 -7.01 1.31 -11.10
CA SER A 11 -6.98 2.72 -10.69
C SER A 11 -6.30 2.90 -9.32
N ILE A 12 -6.55 2.00 -8.37
CA ILE A 12 -5.86 2.00 -7.07
C ILE A 12 -4.37 1.77 -7.23
N ALA A 13 -3.96 0.82 -8.07
CA ALA A 13 -2.54 0.56 -8.32
C ALA A 13 -1.84 1.80 -8.91
N LEU A 14 -2.48 2.49 -9.87
CA LEU A 14 -1.96 3.75 -10.42
C LEU A 14 -1.81 4.84 -9.36
N LEU A 15 -2.82 5.00 -8.50
CA LEU A 15 -2.76 5.97 -7.40
C LEU A 15 -1.68 5.61 -6.37
N ALA A 16 -1.49 4.33 -6.08
CA ALA A 16 -0.45 3.86 -5.17
C ALA A 16 0.96 4.10 -5.75
N ILE A 17 1.14 3.88 -7.06
CA ILE A 17 2.39 4.23 -7.77
C ILE A 17 2.63 5.74 -7.73
N LEU A 18 1.60 6.54 -7.99
CA LEU A 18 1.70 8.01 -7.93
C LEU A 18 2.10 8.48 -6.53
N TRP A 19 1.49 7.92 -5.49
CA TRP A 19 1.86 8.19 -4.09
C TRP A 19 3.31 7.82 -3.79
N LEU A 20 3.76 6.65 -4.26
CA LEU A 20 5.15 6.21 -4.09
C LEU A 20 6.12 7.16 -4.79
N LEU A 21 5.81 7.61 -6.02
CA LEU A 21 6.64 8.57 -6.75
C LEU A 21 6.75 9.91 -6.01
N ILE A 22 5.64 10.43 -5.47
CA ILE A 22 5.62 11.67 -4.69
C ILE A 22 6.48 11.52 -3.43
N THR A 23 6.37 10.39 -2.75
CA THR A 23 7.14 10.09 -1.52
C THR A 23 8.63 9.92 -1.84
N ASN A 24 8.98 9.28 -2.96
CA ASN A 24 10.37 9.14 -3.39
C ASN A 24 10.99 10.50 -3.73
N HIS A 25 10.24 11.34 -4.45
CA HIS A 25 10.71 12.66 -4.84
C HIS A 25 10.93 13.57 -3.61
N SER A 26 10.02 13.54 -2.63
CA SER A 26 10.16 14.33 -1.40
C SER A 26 11.36 13.88 -0.55
N VAL A 27 11.61 12.57 -0.43
CA VAL A 27 12.79 12.03 0.25
C VAL A 27 14.07 12.42 -0.50
N LEU A 28 14.10 12.32 -1.84
CA LEU A 28 15.27 12.67 -2.64
C LEU A 28 15.62 14.17 -2.53
N CYS A 29 14.61 15.04 -2.56
CA CYS A 29 14.78 16.48 -2.34
C CYS A 29 15.25 16.80 -0.92
N THR A 30 14.78 16.06 0.09
CA THR A 30 15.19 16.24 1.48
C THR A 30 16.63 15.76 1.68
N CYS A 31 17.02 14.60 1.13
CA CYS A 31 18.38 14.09 1.15
C CYS A 31 19.36 15.02 0.42
N LYS A 32 18.99 15.58 -0.74
CA LYS A 32 19.82 16.57 -1.45
C LYS A 32 20.02 17.86 -0.64
N LYS A 33 19.00 18.31 0.09
CA LYS A 33 19.10 19.48 0.99
C LYS A 33 19.87 19.17 2.28
N MET A 34 19.89 17.91 2.71
CA MET A 34 20.49 17.43 3.97
C MET A 34 21.81 16.69 3.74
N GLN A 35 22.54 16.94 2.64
CA GLN A 35 23.82 16.28 2.34
C GLN A 35 24.92 16.55 3.40
N GLU A 36 24.66 17.40 4.40
CA GLU A 36 25.49 17.56 5.61
C GLU A 36 25.06 16.71 6.83
N GLN A 37 23.86 16.12 6.85
CA GLN A 37 23.36 15.30 7.99
C GLN A 37 22.24 14.34 7.53
N ALA A 38 22.61 13.26 6.83
CA ALA A 38 21.67 12.19 6.52
C ALA A 38 21.23 11.48 7.81
N SER A 39 20.06 11.85 8.35
CA SER A 39 19.47 11.14 9.49
C SER A 39 19.08 9.71 9.05
N PRO A 40 19.60 8.65 9.69
CA PRO A 40 19.32 7.26 9.33
C PRO A 40 17.82 6.90 9.37
N ASN A 41 17.04 7.66 10.13
CA ASN A 41 15.60 7.44 10.28
C ASN A 41 14.84 7.66 8.96
N ALA A 42 15.15 8.70 8.18
CA ALA A 42 14.42 9.01 6.95
C ALA A 42 14.55 7.92 5.87
N VAL A 43 15.75 7.33 5.75
CA VAL A 43 16.01 6.20 4.84
C VAL A 43 15.25 4.95 5.29
N GLN A 44 15.23 4.67 6.60
CA GLN A 44 14.51 3.51 7.13
C GLN A 44 13.00 3.64 6.96
N HIS A 45 12.44 4.85 7.09
CA HIS A 45 11.03 5.11 6.79
C HIS A 45 10.69 4.83 5.32
N HIS A 46 11.59 5.22 4.42
CA HIS A 46 11.41 5.01 3.00
C HIS A 46 11.43 3.51 2.63
N ILE A 47 12.37 2.74 3.19
CA ILE A 47 12.43 1.28 3.00
C ILE A 47 11.14 0.61 3.49
N VAL A 48 10.63 1.00 4.67
CA VAL A 48 9.38 0.44 5.21
C VAL A 48 8.17 0.74 4.31
N ALA A 49 8.07 1.96 3.77
CA ALA A 49 7.01 2.33 2.84
C ALA A 49 7.09 1.53 1.53
N LEU A 50 8.30 1.36 0.98
CA LEU A 50 8.52 0.57 -0.23
C LEU A 50 8.17 -0.90 -0.02
N THR A 51 8.57 -1.48 1.11
CA THR A 51 8.23 -2.87 1.47
C THR A 51 6.72 -3.05 1.63
N SER A 52 6.03 -2.08 2.26
CA SER A 52 4.56 -2.12 2.38
C SER A 52 3.87 -2.09 1.03
N PHE A 53 4.33 -1.22 0.12
CA PHE A 53 3.82 -1.14 -1.25
C PHE A 53 4.07 -2.45 -2.03
N ALA A 54 5.27 -3.00 -1.95
CA ALA A 54 5.63 -4.25 -2.62
C ALA A 54 4.80 -5.44 -2.13
N ALA A 55 4.40 -5.46 -0.85
CA ALA A 55 3.51 -6.48 -0.29
C ALA A 55 2.03 -6.23 -0.64
N PHE A 56 1.62 -4.98 -0.84
CA PHE A 56 0.24 -4.59 -1.11
C PHE A 56 -0.21 -4.91 -2.54
N ILE A 57 0.60 -4.56 -3.56
CA ILE A 57 0.19 -4.73 -4.97
C ILE A 57 -0.17 -6.19 -5.31
N PRO A 58 0.65 -7.20 -4.99
CA PRO A 58 0.28 -8.60 -5.23
C PRO A 58 -0.99 -9.00 -4.47
N ALA A 59 -1.11 -8.60 -3.20
CA ALA A 59 -2.27 -8.92 -2.36
C ALA A 59 -3.58 -8.36 -2.94
N LEU A 60 -3.54 -7.12 -3.43
CA LEU A 60 -4.66 -6.43 -4.06
C LEU A 60 -5.17 -7.22 -5.28
N TYR A 61 -4.27 -7.64 -6.16
CA TYR A 61 -4.63 -8.36 -7.38
C TYR A 61 -5.07 -9.80 -7.10
N ILE A 62 -4.45 -10.49 -6.14
CA ILE A 62 -4.88 -11.84 -5.73
C ILE A 62 -6.30 -11.78 -5.16
N TYR A 63 -6.56 -10.87 -4.21
CA TYR A 63 -7.90 -10.69 -3.65
C TYR A 63 -8.93 -10.31 -4.72
N ALA A 64 -8.58 -9.38 -5.62
CA ALA A 64 -9.45 -8.96 -6.70
C ALA A 64 -9.83 -10.12 -7.63
N SER A 65 -8.86 -10.99 -7.93
CA SER A 65 -9.03 -12.11 -8.88
C SER A 65 -9.85 -13.25 -8.29
N PHE A 66 -9.62 -13.59 -7.02
CA PHE A 66 -10.20 -14.80 -6.41
C PHE A 66 -11.41 -14.54 -5.52
N LEU A 67 -11.63 -13.31 -5.06
CA LEU A 67 -12.72 -13.02 -4.13
C LEU A 67 -13.65 -11.90 -4.63
N SER A 68 -13.13 -10.68 -4.78
CA SER A 68 -13.94 -9.55 -5.22
C SER A 68 -13.10 -8.34 -5.62
N ALA A 69 -13.26 -7.91 -6.88
CA ALA A 69 -12.68 -6.67 -7.39
C ALA A 69 -13.13 -5.41 -6.62
N LYS A 70 -14.40 -5.35 -6.21
CA LYS A 70 -14.94 -4.22 -5.44
C LYS A 70 -14.29 -4.15 -4.06
N GLY A 71 -14.23 -5.29 -3.36
CA GLY A 71 -13.61 -5.37 -2.04
C GLY A 71 -12.10 -5.06 -2.06
N ALA A 72 -11.40 -5.49 -3.11
CA ALA A 72 -10.01 -5.11 -3.34
C ALA A 72 -9.86 -3.59 -3.51
N GLY A 73 -10.69 -2.95 -4.33
CA GLY A 73 -10.62 -1.52 -4.52
C GLY A 73 -10.92 -0.72 -3.26
N ASP A 74 -11.97 -1.07 -2.52
CA ASP A 74 -12.36 -0.37 -1.27
C ASP A 74 -11.26 -0.48 -0.20
N SER A 75 -10.70 -1.68 0.00
CA SER A 75 -9.54 -1.86 0.88
C SER A 75 -8.29 -1.13 0.38
N GLY A 76 -8.09 -1.08 -0.93
CA GLY A 76 -7.03 -0.30 -1.54
C GLY A 76 -7.13 1.21 -1.30
N VAL A 77 -8.35 1.77 -1.29
CA VAL A 77 -8.58 3.17 -0.89
C VAL A 77 -8.18 3.39 0.58
N ILE A 78 -8.57 2.47 1.46
CA ILE A 78 -8.22 2.56 2.90
C ILE A 78 -6.70 2.52 3.06
N TRP A 79 -6.00 1.63 2.33
CA TRP A 79 -4.55 1.55 2.33
C TRP A 79 -3.90 2.87 1.86
N LEU A 80 -4.40 3.45 0.76
CA LEU A 80 -3.92 4.74 0.25
C LEU A 80 -4.07 5.86 1.27
N VAL A 81 -5.26 6.01 1.86
CA VAL A 81 -5.53 7.05 2.87
C VAL A 81 -4.64 6.88 4.09
N ALA A 82 -4.46 5.64 4.57
CA ALA A 82 -3.58 5.34 5.70
C ALA A 82 -2.11 5.70 5.40
N SER A 83 -1.63 5.39 4.20
CA SER A 83 -0.29 5.73 3.72
C SER A 83 -0.07 7.25 3.58
N PHE A 84 -1.08 8.00 3.15
CA PHE A 84 -1.05 9.46 3.14
C PHE A 84 -1.01 10.06 4.55
N ILE A 85 -1.81 9.53 5.49
CA ILE A 85 -1.80 9.99 6.89
C ILE A 85 -0.44 9.73 7.54
N ASP A 86 0.16 8.56 7.30
CA ASP A 86 1.50 8.23 7.81
C ASP A 86 2.56 9.21 7.27
N SER A 87 2.54 9.46 5.96
CA SER A 87 3.43 10.41 5.29
C SER A 87 3.28 11.84 5.82
N TYR A 88 2.04 12.28 6.05
CA TYR A 88 1.75 13.60 6.58
C TYR A 88 2.23 13.76 8.04
N ALA A 89 2.02 12.74 8.87
CA ALA A 89 2.48 12.73 10.25
C ALA A 89 4.02 12.83 10.34
N LEU A 90 4.73 12.19 9.40
CA LEU A 90 6.18 12.26 9.27
C LEU A 90 6.69 13.66 8.91
N CYS A 91 5.98 14.40 8.06
CA CYS A 91 6.38 15.77 7.72
C CYS A 91 6.20 16.77 8.87
N LYS A 92 5.24 16.54 9.78
CA LYS A 92 4.92 17.49 10.86
C LYS A 92 5.60 17.18 12.20
N CYS A 93 5.84 15.92 12.52
CA CYS A 93 6.27 15.50 13.86
C CYS A 93 7.69 14.93 13.85
N LYS A 94 8.54 15.33 14.82
CA LYS A 94 9.88 14.74 15.02
C LYS A 94 9.83 13.26 15.46
N GLN A 95 8.74 12.82 16.10
CA GLN A 95 8.47 11.42 16.45
C GLN A 95 6.96 11.10 16.28
N PRO A 96 6.50 10.83 15.05
CA PRO A 96 5.10 10.53 14.82
C PRO A 96 4.75 9.11 15.30
N LYS A 97 3.61 8.97 15.98
CA LYS A 97 2.99 7.67 16.21
C LYS A 97 2.53 7.11 14.85
N ARG A 98 3.04 5.94 14.45
CA ARG A 98 2.88 5.33 13.11
C ARG A 98 1.54 4.61 12.93
N TRP A 99 0.44 5.27 13.29
CA TRP A 99 -0.91 4.70 13.19
C TRP A 99 -1.30 4.41 11.74
N GLY A 100 -0.90 5.27 10.80
CA GLY A 100 -1.15 5.05 9.37
C GLY A 100 -0.49 3.78 8.86
N LEU A 101 0.78 3.54 9.22
CA LEU A 101 1.47 2.29 8.89
C LEU A 101 0.78 1.05 9.46
N MET A 102 0.30 1.09 10.70
CA MET A 102 -0.39 -0.06 11.29
C MET A 102 -1.69 -0.39 10.57
N ILE A 103 -2.47 0.64 10.20
CA ILE A 103 -3.70 0.45 9.41
C ILE A 103 -3.35 -0.12 8.03
N ALA A 104 -2.34 0.42 7.36
CA ALA A 104 -1.89 -0.07 6.06
C ALA A 104 -1.45 -1.55 6.12
N LEU A 105 -0.71 -1.95 7.16
CA LEU A 105 -0.34 -3.36 7.38
C LEU A 105 -1.56 -4.25 7.62
N LEU A 106 -2.51 -3.80 8.45
CA LEU A 106 -3.73 -4.55 8.74
C LEU A 106 -4.54 -4.80 7.46
N VAL A 107 -4.64 -3.80 6.59
CA VAL A 107 -5.30 -3.91 5.29
C VAL A 107 -4.57 -4.91 4.39
N THR A 108 -3.24 -4.81 4.28
CA THR A 108 -2.45 -5.74 3.46
C THR A 108 -2.60 -7.18 3.94
N ILE A 109 -2.56 -7.42 5.26
CA ILE A 109 -2.78 -8.75 5.84
C ILE A 109 -4.19 -9.25 5.52
N SER A 110 -5.20 -8.39 5.65
CA SER A 110 -6.60 -8.74 5.34
C SER A 110 -6.79 -9.11 3.87
N LEU A 111 -6.11 -8.40 2.96
CA LEU A 111 -6.08 -8.71 1.52
C LEU A 111 -5.43 -10.08 1.25
N TRP A 112 -4.31 -10.38 1.90
CA TRP A 112 -3.67 -11.69 1.78
C TRP A 112 -4.56 -12.82 2.27
N ILE A 113 -5.18 -12.68 3.45
CA ILE A 113 -6.07 -13.68 4.03
C ILE A 113 -7.30 -13.90 3.12
N GLY A 114 -7.92 -12.81 2.66
CA GLY A 114 -9.07 -12.92 1.76
C GLY A 114 -8.72 -13.50 0.40
N GLY A 115 -7.54 -13.20 -0.13
CA GLY A 115 -7.01 -13.80 -1.35
C GLY A 115 -6.78 -15.31 -1.18
N ALA A 116 -6.13 -15.73 -0.10
CA ALA A 116 -5.92 -17.15 0.23
C ALA A 116 -7.25 -17.90 0.39
N TYR A 117 -8.24 -17.28 1.05
CA TYR A 117 -9.57 -17.85 1.19
C TYR A 117 -10.29 -18.02 -0.15
N GLY A 118 -10.16 -17.04 -1.07
CA GLY A 118 -10.69 -17.13 -2.42
C GLY A 118 -10.08 -18.29 -3.22
N ILE A 119 -8.75 -18.46 -3.13
CA ILE A 119 -8.04 -19.59 -3.77
C ILE A 119 -8.52 -20.92 -3.19
N TRP A 120 -8.61 -21.04 -1.86
CA TRP A 120 -9.09 -22.25 -1.18
C TRP A 120 -10.51 -22.63 -1.62
N LYS A 121 -11.41 -21.66 -1.70
CA LYS A 121 -12.76 -21.87 -2.23
C LYS A 121 -12.75 -22.32 -3.68
N GLY A 122 -11.91 -21.72 -4.53
CA GLY A 122 -11.75 -22.16 -5.92
C GLY A 122 -11.28 -23.61 -6.02
N TYR A 123 -10.34 -24.02 -5.18
CA TYR A 123 -9.85 -25.40 -5.14
C TYR A 123 -10.95 -26.40 -4.76
N LEU A 124 -11.76 -26.08 -3.74
CA LEU A 124 -12.89 -26.91 -3.30
C LEU A 124 -13.98 -27.11 -4.37
N ILE A 125 -14.14 -26.18 -5.30
CA ILE A 125 -15.15 -26.28 -6.38
C ILE A 125 -14.65 -27.17 -7.53
N HIS A 126 -13.34 -27.40 -7.62
CA HIS A 126 -12.71 -28.15 -8.71
C HIS A 126 -12.07 -29.47 -8.25
N ALA A 127 -12.18 -29.80 -6.96
CA ALA A 127 -11.84 -31.10 -6.38
C ALA A 127 -13.09 -31.99 -6.33
#